data_AF-A0A2E7CQ25-F1
#
_entry.id   AF-A0A2E7CQ25-F1
#
_cell.length_a   1.000
_cell.length_b   1.000
_cell.length_c   1.000
_cell.angle_alpha   90.00
_cell.angle_beta   90.00
_cell.angle_gamma   90.00
#
_symmetry.space_group_name_H-M   'P 1'
#
loop_
_entity.id
_entity.type
_entity.pdbx_description
1 polymer ?
#
loop_
_entity_poly.entity_id
_entity_poly.type
_entity_poly.pdbx_seq_one_letter_code
_entity_poly.pdbx_strand_id
1 'polypeptide(L)'
;MFNALMFMLFLGLTPTFSWDLIESKIEIDFPNTPTVTIEDLNNMMLKNSKKTLIIDVRSKSEYDVSHIKGALHFEDPQIIDVYLNKYTKEHGKPDNIILYCSVGYRSAKAAQALIMLGHNKVYNLKGSIFAWGNKGFDVYRSSKDHEIPTDKIHPYDQSWGLLLDENLRSYTPSQSKPMDH
;
A
#
# COMPACT_ATOMS: atom_id res chain seq x y z
N MET A 1 -5.94 22.80 6.62
CA MET A 1 -6.04 23.58 5.37
C MET A 1 -6.29 22.59 4.22
N PHE A 2 -7.53 22.14 4.04
CA PHE A 2 -7.94 21.16 3.02
C PHE A 2 -8.90 21.82 2.02
N ASN A 3 -8.56 23.00 1.51
CA ASN A 3 -9.46 23.83 0.70
C ASN A 3 -8.89 24.28 -0.66
N ALA A 4 -7.81 23.66 -1.15
CA ALA A 4 -7.23 24.06 -2.44
C ALA A 4 -7.55 23.12 -3.60
N LEU A 5 -8.03 21.89 -3.35
CA LEU A 5 -8.30 20.94 -4.43
C LEU A 5 -9.71 21.06 -5.04
N MET A 6 -10.55 21.95 -4.51
CA MET A 6 -11.95 22.10 -4.91
C MET A 6 -12.22 23.41 -5.69
N PHE A 7 -11.25 23.87 -6.48
CA PHE A 7 -11.39 25.05 -7.34
C PHE A 7 -10.71 24.89 -8.72
N MET A 8 -10.74 23.69 -9.31
CA MET A 8 -10.48 23.53 -10.76
C MET A 8 -11.77 23.16 -11.48
N LEU A 9 -12.68 24.13 -11.60
CA LEU A 9 -13.95 23.96 -12.31
C LEU A 9 -14.16 24.94 -13.47
N PHE A 10 -13.11 25.60 -13.98
CA PHE A 10 -13.28 26.62 -15.03
C PHE A 10 -12.45 26.49 -16.31
N LEU A 11 -11.72 25.39 -16.55
CA LEU A 11 -10.97 25.22 -17.81
C LEU A 11 -11.13 23.87 -18.51
N GLY A 12 -12.05 23.00 -18.08
CA GLY A 12 -12.23 21.70 -18.75
C GLY A 12 -11.03 20.76 -18.66
N LEU A 13 -10.05 21.06 -17.81
CA LEU A 13 -8.97 20.16 -17.45
C LEU A 13 -9.54 19.17 -16.43
N THR A 14 -9.88 17.96 -16.86
CA THR A 14 -10.08 16.85 -15.92
C THR A 14 -8.82 16.73 -15.08
N PRO A 15 -8.89 16.71 -13.73
CA PRO A 15 -7.71 16.45 -12.93
C PRO A 15 -7.21 15.06 -13.32
N THR A 16 -6.10 15.02 -14.06
CA THR A 16 -5.42 13.78 -14.36
C THR A 16 -4.80 13.32 -13.05
N PHE A 17 -5.38 12.28 -12.45
CA PHE A 17 -4.67 11.53 -11.41
C PHE A 17 -3.40 10.99 -12.07
N SER A 18 -2.27 11.66 -11.82
CA SER A 18 -0.97 11.25 -12.30
C SER A 18 -0.21 10.61 -11.14
N TRP A 19 0.45 9.48 -11.42
CA TRP A 19 1.38 8.85 -10.50
C TRP A 19 2.40 9.85 -9.97
N ASP A 20 2.95 10.70 -10.84
CA ASP A 20 3.96 11.69 -10.47
C ASP A 20 3.45 12.70 -9.43
N LEU A 21 2.18 13.13 -9.54
CA LEU A 21 1.59 14.07 -8.59
C LEU A 21 1.38 13.43 -7.22
N ILE A 22 0.97 12.16 -7.19
CA ILE A 22 0.76 11.41 -5.95
C ILE A 22 2.09 11.16 -5.25
N GLU A 23 3.09 10.72 -6.01
CA GLU A 23 4.44 10.48 -5.50
C GLU A 23 5.06 11.76 -4.97
N SER A 24 4.97 12.86 -5.72
CA SER A 24 5.44 14.18 -5.30
C SER A 24 4.75 14.62 -4.00
N LYS A 25 3.44 14.39 -3.87
CA LYS A 25 2.70 14.72 -2.65
C LYS A 25 3.16 13.89 -1.45
N ILE A 26 3.39 12.59 -1.65
CA ILE A 26 3.91 11.69 -0.61
C ILE A 26 5.29 12.15 -0.15
N GLU A 27 6.19 12.49 -1.07
CA GLU A 27 7.53 12.97 -0.75
C GLU A 27 7.51 14.30 0.02
N ILE A 28 6.62 15.22 -0.36
CA ILE A 28 6.43 16.51 0.34
C ILE A 28 5.88 16.30 1.76
N ASP A 29 4.87 15.44 1.93
CA ASP A 29 4.23 15.22 3.23
C ASP A 29 5.07 14.37 4.19
N PHE A 30 5.86 13.44 3.63
CA PHE A 30 6.61 12.44 4.38
C PHE A 30 8.10 12.42 3.99
N PRO A 31 8.82 13.55 4.05
CA PRO A 31 10.17 13.69 3.48
C PRO A 31 11.23 12.79 4.13
N ASN A 32 10.97 12.33 5.35
CA ASN A 32 11.86 11.46 6.12
C ASN A 32 11.46 9.98 6.05
N THR A 33 10.55 9.60 5.17
CA THR A 33 10.09 8.21 5.02
C THR A 33 10.81 7.57 3.83
N PRO A 34 11.75 6.63 4.07
CA PRO A 34 12.42 5.91 2.99
C PRO A 34 11.42 5.14 2.13
N THR A 35 11.72 5.02 0.83
CA THR A 35 10.91 4.27 -0.12
C THR A 35 11.68 3.10 -0.70
N VAL A 36 10.95 2.10 -1.17
CA VAL A 36 11.46 1.01 -2.02
C VAL A 36 10.65 0.95 -3.31
N THR A 37 11.29 0.56 -4.41
CA THR A 37 10.59 0.33 -5.68
C THR A 37 9.90 -1.03 -5.70
N ILE A 38 8.95 -1.20 -6.63
CA ILE A 38 8.30 -2.49 -6.88
C ILE A 38 9.34 -3.56 -7.24
N GLU A 39 10.29 -3.23 -8.09
CA GLU A 39 11.37 -4.11 -8.52
C GLU A 39 12.27 -4.52 -7.35
N ASP A 40 12.62 -3.59 -6.47
CA ASP A 40 13.44 -3.89 -5.30
C ASP A 40 12.72 -4.86 -4.37
N LEU A 41 11.44 -4.63 -4.10
CA LEU A 41 10.64 -5.56 -3.29
C LEU A 41 10.57 -6.95 -3.94
N ASN A 42 10.27 -7.02 -5.25
CA ASN A 42 10.23 -8.29 -5.97
C ASN A 42 11.59 -9.02 -5.89
N ASN A 43 12.70 -8.30 -6.07
CA ASN A 43 14.04 -8.86 -5.92
C ASN A 43 14.33 -9.36 -4.49
N MET A 44 13.87 -8.64 -3.45
CA MET A 44 13.98 -9.08 -2.06
C MET A 44 13.20 -10.38 -1.82
N MET A 45 11.99 -10.48 -2.36
CA MET A 45 11.14 -11.67 -2.27
C MET A 45 11.80 -12.90 -2.92
N LEU A 46 12.50 -12.72 -4.05
CA LEU A 46 13.21 -13.79 -4.76
C LEU A 46 14.50 -14.25 -4.05
N LYS A 47 15.22 -13.34 -3.39
CA LYS A 47 16.56 -13.63 -2.84
C LYS A 47 16.52 -14.23 -1.43
N ASN A 48 15.64 -13.76 -0.55
CA ASN A 48 15.51 -14.31 0.81
C ASN A 48 14.26 -13.79 1.54
N SER A 49 13.10 -14.42 1.29
CA SER A 49 11.80 -13.94 1.82
C SER A 49 11.69 -13.90 3.35
N LYS A 50 12.47 -14.71 4.08
CA LYS A 50 12.26 -14.96 5.53
C LYS A 50 12.59 -13.78 6.46
N LYS A 51 13.17 -12.69 5.95
CA LYS A 51 13.58 -11.54 6.79
C LYS A 51 13.01 -10.20 6.37
N THR A 52 12.30 -10.15 5.24
CA THR A 52 11.55 -8.96 4.82
C THR A 52 10.10 -9.13 5.25
N LEU A 53 9.64 -8.27 6.15
CA LEU A 53 8.23 -8.20 6.52
C LEU A 53 7.50 -7.29 5.55
N ILE A 54 6.43 -7.78 4.95
CA ILE A 54 5.56 -7.02 4.06
C ILE A 54 4.26 -6.78 4.82
N ILE A 55 3.83 -5.53 4.93
CA ILE A 55 2.68 -5.13 5.74
C ILE A 55 1.70 -4.34 4.89
N ASP A 56 0.48 -4.86 4.79
CA ASP A 56 -0.66 -4.19 4.17
C ASP A 56 -1.41 -3.37 5.21
N VAL A 57 -1.52 -2.05 4.98
CA VAL A 57 -2.25 -1.12 5.86
C VAL A 57 -3.61 -0.67 5.30
N ARG A 58 -4.11 -1.34 4.26
CA ARG A 58 -5.46 -1.12 3.73
C ARG A 58 -6.51 -1.72 4.66
N SER A 59 -7.78 -1.40 4.41
CA SER A 59 -8.88 -2.02 5.15
C SER A 59 -8.94 -3.54 4.96
N LYS A 60 -9.55 -4.26 5.91
CA LYS A 60 -9.78 -5.71 5.79
C LYS A 60 -10.48 -6.11 4.49
N SER A 61 -11.48 -5.33 4.04
CA SER A 61 -12.19 -5.61 2.77
C SER A 61 -11.29 -5.47 1.55
N GLU A 62 -10.33 -4.54 1.57
CA GLU A 62 -9.33 -4.41 0.50
C GLU A 62 -8.35 -5.57 0.48
N TYR A 63 -7.86 -5.97 1.66
CA TYR A 63 -6.93 -7.09 1.84
C TYR A 63 -7.54 -8.44 1.44
N ASP A 64 -8.83 -8.64 1.73
CA ASP A 64 -9.55 -9.87 1.44
C ASP A 64 -9.81 -10.08 -0.06
N VAL A 65 -9.91 -9.01 -0.83
CA VAL A 65 -9.94 -9.10 -2.30
C VAL A 65 -8.60 -9.61 -2.80
N SER A 66 -7.51 -8.96 -2.38
CA SER A 66 -6.16 -9.45 -2.60
C SER A 66 -5.10 -8.69 -1.81
N HIS A 67 -3.88 -9.23 -1.76
CA HIS A 67 -2.68 -8.70 -1.13
C HIS A 67 -1.42 -9.24 -1.84
N ILE A 68 -0.27 -8.62 -1.57
CA ILE A 68 1.05 -9.14 -1.95
C ILE A 68 1.32 -10.41 -1.14
N LYS A 69 1.94 -11.41 -1.79
CA LYS A 69 2.24 -12.71 -1.17
C LYS A 69 2.96 -12.58 0.18
N GLY A 70 2.48 -13.28 1.19
CA GLY A 70 3.04 -13.32 2.53
C GLY A 70 2.88 -12.01 3.31
N ALA A 71 2.06 -11.08 2.83
CA ALA A 71 1.80 -9.84 3.54
C ALA A 71 1.06 -10.10 4.85
N LEU A 72 1.40 -9.32 5.88
CA LEU A 72 0.65 -9.25 7.13
C LEU A 72 -0.33 -8.08 7.04
N HIS A 73 -1.54 -8.26 7.58
CA HIS A 73 -2.59 -7.23 7.54
C HIS A 73 -2.69 -6.49 8.87
N PHE A 74 -2.48 -5.17 8.85
CA PHE A 74 -2.65 -4.31 10.02
C PHE A 74 -3.03 -2.88 9.59
N GLU A 75 -4.21 -2.41 10.00
CA GLU A 75 -4.67 -1.05 9.67
C GLU A 75 -4.04 0.04 10.54
N ASP A 76 -3.73 -0.29 11.80
CA ASP A 76 -3.24 0.67 12.80
C ASP A 76 -1.73 0.50 13.06
N PRO A 77 -0.89 1.55 12.86
CA PRO A 77 0.54 1.49 13.16
C PRO A 77 0.87 1.14 14.62
N GLN A 78 -0.02 1.40 15.58
CA GLN A 78 0.20 0.99 16.98
C GLN A 78 0.14 -0.53 17.14
N ILE A 79 -0.76 -1.20 16.40
CA ILE A 79 -0.84 -2.66 16.38
C ILE A 79 0.40 -3.24 15.68
N ILE A 80 0.86 -2.58 14.62
CA ILE A 80 2.11 -2.96 13.94
C ILE A 80 3.30 -2.88 14.90
N ASP A 81 3.42 -1.80 15.69
CA ASP A 81 4.48 -1.66 16.70
C ASP A 81 4.48 -2.82 17.71
N VAL A 82 3.32 -3.15 18.28
CA VAL A 82 3.18 -4.28 19.21
C VAL A 82 3.62 -5.60 18.55
N TYR A 83 3.20 -5.83 17.31
CA TYR A 83 3.59 -7.02 16.54
C TYR A 83 5.11 -7.06 16.31
N LEU A 84 5.72 -5.96 15.85
CA LEU A 84 7.16 -5.88 15.56
C LEU A 84 8.01 -6.07 16.82
N ASN A 85 7.56 -5.54 17.96
CA ASN A 85 8.22 -5.73 19.25
C ASN A 85 8.20 -7.20 19.69
N LYS A 86 7.08 -7.90 19.47
CA LYS A 86 6.97 -9.35 19.72
C LYS A 86 7.85 -10.14 18.75
N TYR A 87 7.72 -9.88 17.45
CA TYR A 87 8.51 -10.52 16.40
C TYR A 87 10.02 -10.39 16.68
N THR A 88 10.48 -9.20 17.06
CA THR A 88 11.90 -8.95 17.36
C THR A 88 12.41 -9.78 18.53
N LYS A 89 11.58 -10.04 19.55
CA LYS A 89 11.96 -10.88 20.69
C LYS A 89 12.06 -12.36 20.31
N GLU A 90 11.19 -12.83 19.43
CA GLU A 90 11.07 -14.25 19.05
C GLU A 90 12.02 -14.64 17.90
N HIS A 91 12.28 -13.72 16.98
CA HIS A 91 12.96 -14.00 15.71
C HIS A 91 14.16 -13.08 15.44
N GLY A 92 14.40 -12.08 16.29
CA GLY A 92 15.36 -11.01 16.04
C GLY A 92 14.81 -9.91 15.14
N LYS A 93 15.59 -8.85 14.94
CA LYS A 93 15.16 -7.70 14.14
C LYS A 93 14.96 -8.10 12.67
N PRO A 94 13.85 -7.71 12.02
CA PRO A 94 13.67 -7.92 10.59
C PRO A 94 14.74 -7.16 9.79
N ASP A 95 15.10 -7.68 8.62
CA ASP A 95 16.05 -7.01 7.74
C ASP A 95 15.41 -5.83 7.03
N ASN A 96 14.12 -5.91 6.71
CA ASN A 96 13.33 -4.83 6.13
C ASN A 96 11.88 -4.93 6.60
N ILE A 97 11.23 -3.77 6.78
CA ILE A 97 9.80 -3.66 7.05
C ILE A 97 9.21 -2.80 5.93
N ILE A 98 8.45 -3.42 5.03
CA ILE A 98 7.90 -2.78 3.83
C ILE A 98 6.40 -2.60 4.02
N LEU A 99 5.94 -1.37 4.08
CA LEU A 99 4.51 -1.04 4.19
C LEU A 99 3.97 -0.65 2.83
N TYR A 100 2.75 -1.09 2.52
CA TYR A 100 2.05 -0.68 1.31
C TYR A 100 0.56 -0.46 1.57
N CYS A 101 -0.07 0.32 0.70
CA CYS A 101 -1.54 0.44 0.67
C CYS A 101 -2.07 0.34 -0.76
N SER A 102 -3.02 1.17 -1.19
CA SER A 102 -3.45 1.23 -2.60
C SER A 102 -2.38 1.90 -3.46
N VAL A 103 -2.01 3.13 -3.10
CA VAL A 103 -1.16 4.03 -3.92
C VAL A 103 0.08 4.57 -3.18
N GLY A 104 0.24 4.29 -1.88
CA GLY A 104 1.42 4.66 -1.08
C GLY A 104 1.21 5.70 0.02
N TYR A 105 0.07 6.42 0.04
CA TYR A 105 -0.13 7.52 1.00
C TYR A 105 -0.35 7.03 2.44
N ARG A 106 -1.31 6.11 2.66
CA ARG A 106 -1.59 5.52 3.98
C ARG A 106 -0.36 4.80 4.57
N SER A 107 0.38 4.09 3.73
CA SER A 107 1.59 3.37 4.13
C SER A 107 2.76 4.29 4.43
N ALA A 108 2.91 5.42 3.72
CA ALA A 108 3.91 6.44 4.08
C ALA A 108 3.63 7.02 5.49
N LYS A 109 2.37 7.34 5.80
CA LYS A 109 1.96 7.78 7.13
C LYS A 109 2.27 6.74 8.21
N ALA A 110 1.93 5.47 7.96
CA ALA A 110 2.21 4.38 8.90
C ALA A 110 3.72 4.13 9.07
N ALA A 111 4.50 4.18 7.98
CA ALA A 111 5.95 4.04 8.02
C ALA A 111 6.60 5.16 8.83
N GLN A 112 6.19 6.42 8.63
CA GLN A 112 6.66 7.55 9.43
C GLN A 112 6.34 7.35 10.93
N ALA A 113 5.14 6.87 11.27
CA ALA A 113 4.78 6.58 12.65
C ALA A 113 5.69 5.52 13.29
N LEU A 114 5.96 4.42 12.59
CA LEU A 114 6.88 3.38 13.07
C LEU A 114 8.32 3.87 13.23
N ILE A 115 8.79 4.72 12.32
CA ILE A 115 10.11 5.37 12.43
C ILE A 115 10.17 6.24 13.69
N MET A 116 9.13 7.03 13.97
CA MET A 116 9.05 7.86 15.19
C MET A 116 8.99 7.00 16.47
N LEU A 117 8.45 5.79 16.40
CA LEU A 117 8.45 4.82 17.49
C LEU A 117 9.78 4.07 17.66
N GLY A 118 10.78 4.34 16.80
CA GLY A 118 12.13 3.79 16.91
C GLY A 118 12.36 2.50 16.13
N HIS A 119 11.46 2.12 15.23
CA HIS A 119 11.73 1.04 14.28
C HIS A 119 12.68 1.52 13.18
N ASN A 120 13.63 0.66 12.82
CA ASN A 120 14.62 0.93 11.78
C ASN A 120 14.31 0.10 10.53
N LYS A 121 14.84 0.54 9.38
CA LYS A 121 14.66 -0.15 8.09
C LYS A 121 13.17 -0.33 7.72
N VAL A 122 12.40 0.72 7.97
CA VAL A 122 10.98 0.84 7.61
C VAL A 122 10.88 1.62 6.31
N TYR A 123 10.14 1.09 5.35
CA TYR A 123 10.04 1.65 4.00
C TYR A 123 8.59 1.69 3.53
N ASN A 124 8.25 2.72 2.76
CA ASN A 124 7.00 2.78 2.00
C ASN A 124 7.21 2.18 0.59
N LEU A 125 6.33 1.29 0.15
CA LEU A 125 6.35 0.75 -1.21
C LEU A 125 5.82 1.78 -2.21
N LYS A 126 6.71 2.28 -3.08
CA LYS A 126 6.38 3.27 -4.10
C LYS A 126 5.32 2.74 -5.06
N GLY A 127 4.22 3.49 -5.21
CA GLY A 127 3.04 3.10 -6.00
C GLY A 127 2.19 1.97 -5.40
N SER A 128 2.69 1.28 -4.37
CA SER A 128 1.98 0.25 -3.59
C SER A 128 1.32 -0.84 -4.46
N ILE A 129 0.20 -1.45 -4.00
CA ILE A 129 -0.36 -2.64 -4.68
C ILE A 129 -0.91 -2.31 -6.08
N PHE A 130 -1.30 -1.07 -6.35
CA PHE A 130 -1.76 -0.69 -7.69
C PHE A 130 -0.61 -0.73 -8.68
N ALA A 131 0.54 -0.12 -8.35
CA ALA A 131 1.72 -0.22 -9.21
C ALA A 131 2.29 -1.65 -9.28
N TRP A 132 2.18 -2.42 -8.18
CA TRP A 132 2.53 -3.85 -8.16
C TRP A 132 1.73 -4.64 -9.21
N GLY A 133 0.40 -4.53 -9.15
CA GLY A 133 -0.50 -5.21 -10.09
C GLY A 133 -0.32 -4.71 -11.53
N ASN A 134 -0.21 -3.40 -11.75
CA ASN A 134 0.00 -2.82 -13.08
C ASN A 134 1.32 -3.25 -13.73
N LYS A 135 2.32 -3.67 -12.95
CA LYS A 135 3.57 -4.27 -13.48
C LYS A 135 3.45 -5.77 -13.78
N GLY A 136 2.27 -6.36 -13.56
CA GLY A 136 1.99 -7.76 -13.83
C GLY A 136 2.49 -8.72 -12.77
N PHE A 137 2.80 -8.25 -11.56
CA PHE A 137 3.17 -9.14 -10.45
C PHE A 137 1.93 -9.75 -9.80
N ASP A 138 2.03 -11.03 -9.43
CA ASP A 138 0.93 -11.77 -8.81
C ASP A 138 0.46 -11.14 -7.50
N VAL A 139 -0.86 -11.15 -7.30
CA VAL A 139 -1.51 -10.88 -6.02
C VAL A 139 -2.30 -12.09 -5.56
N TYR A 140 -2.62 -12.14 -4.28
CA TYR A 140 -3.15 -13.33 -3.62
C TYR A 140 -4.34 -12.96 -2.76
N ARG A 141 -5.28 -13.87 -2.57
CA ARG A 141 -6.35 -13.74 -1.58
C ARG A 141 -6.25 -14.85 -0.53
N SER A 142 -6.74 -14.56 0.66
CA SER A 142 -6.73 -15.52 1.76
C SER A 142 -7.79 -16.59 1.55
N SER A 143 -7.43 -17.86 1.75
CA SER A 143 -8.36 -18.98 1.82
C SER A 143 -7.95 -19.95 2.92
N LYS A 144 -8.66 -19.88 4.05
CA LYS A 144 -8.32 -20.60 5.29
C LYS A 144 -6.86 -20.37 5.66
N ASP A 145 -6.00 -21.36 5.40
CA ASP A 145 -4.58 -21.37 5.78
C ASP A 145 -3.63 -21.18 4.58
N HIS A 146 -4.16 -20.88 3.39
CA HIS A 146 -3.37 -20.76 2.16
C HIS A 146 -3.70 -19.48 1.39
N GLU A 147 -2.69 -18.96 0.70
CA GLU A 147 -2.83 -17.86 -0.26
C GLU A 147 -3.15 -18.43 -1.65
N ILE A 148 -4.21 -17.93 -2.29
CA ILE A 148 -4.62 -18.33 -3.65
C ILE A 148 -4.31 -17.17 -4.61
N PRO A 149 -3.56 -17.38 -5.70
CA PRO A 149 -3.37 -16.36 -6.73
C PRO A 149 -4.70 -15.83 -7.25
N THR A 150 -4.74 -14.53 -7.52
CA THR A 150 -5.88 -13.82 -8.10
C THR A 150 -5.36 -12.70 -8.99
N ASP A 151 -6.17 -12.26 -9.93
CA ASP A 151 -5.90 -11.10 -10.80
C ASP A 151 -6.67 -9.86 -10.34
N LYS A 152 -7.46 -9.96 -9.25
CA LYS A 152 -8.32 -8.87 -8.79
C LYS A 152 -7.72 -8.11 -7.62
N ILE A 153 -7.83 -6.79 -7.66
CA ILE A 153 -7.40 -5.81 -6.67
C ILE A 153 -8.59 -4.90 -6.36
N HIS A 154 -8.74 -4.53 -5.09
CA HIS A 154 -9.78 -3.60 -4.65
C HIS A 154 -9.41 -2.18 -5.12
N PRO A 155 -10.21 -1.52 -5.99
CA PRO A 155 -9.88 -0.21 -6.56
C PRO A 155 -9.96 0.95 -5.55
N TYR A 156 -10.28 0.63 -4.29
CA TYR A 156 -10.59 1.57 -3.20
C TYR A 156 -11.90 2.32 -3.47
N ASP A 157 -11.90 3.27 -4.41
CA ASP A 157 -13.10 3.98 -4.86
C ASP A 157 -13.06 4.29 -6.37
N GLN A 158 -14.03 5.05 -6.85
CA GLN A 158 -14.14 5.40 -8.26
C GLN A 158 -12.95 6.22 -8.78
N SER A 159 -12.45 7.16 -7.98
CA SER A 159 -11.42 8.11 -8.39
C SER A 159 -10.03 7.48 -8.36
N TRP A 160 -9.68 6.81 -7.25
CA TRP A 160 -8.41 6.12 -7.12
C TRP A 160 -8.32 4.89 -8.03
N GLY A 161 -9.45 4.23 -8.28
CA GLY A 161 -9.52 3.08 -9.19
C GLY A 161 -9.02 3.37 -10.60
N LEU A 162 -9.05 4.62 -11.06
CA LEU A 162 -8.54 5.03 -12.38
C LEU A 162 -7.03 4.79 -12.56
N LEU A 163 -6.27 4.72 -11.46
CA LEU A 163 -4.82 4.44 -11.48
C LEU A 163 -4.48 2.95 -11.59
N LEU A 164 -5.46 2.08 -11.34
CA LEU A 164 -5.35 0.63 -11.42
C LEU A 164 -5.85 0.18 -12.80
N ASP A 165 -5.12 -0.73 -13.46
CA ASP A 165 -5.56 -1.36 -14.71
C ASP A 165 -6.98 -1.89 -14.55
N GLU A 166 -7.86 -1.58 -15.50
CA GLU A 166 -9.27 -1.93 -15.44
C GLU A 166 -9.52 -3.43 -15.31
N ASN A 167 -8.67 -4.26 -15.92
CA ASN A 167 -8.78 -5.71 -15.89
C ASN A 167 -8.49 -6.27 -14.49
N LEU A 168 -7.71 -5.53 -13.69
CA LEU A 168 -7.35 -5.90 -12.34
C LEU A 168 -8.39 -5.48 -11.30
N ARG A 169 -9.42 -4.70 -11.65
CA ARG A 169 -10.39 -4.21 -10.66
C ARG A 169 -11.37 -5.31 -10.25
N SER A 170 -11.53 -5.55 -8.96
CA SER A 170 -12.52 -6.52 -8.42
C SER A 170 -13.98 -6.11 -8.65
N TYR A 171 -14.23 -4.82 -8.84
CA TYR A 171 -15.53 -4.26 -9.23
C TYR A 171 -15.31 -2.97 -10.04
N THR A 172 -16.32 -2.57 -10.82
CA THR A 172 -16.19 -1.33 -11.61
C THR A 172 -16.24 -0.10 -10.71
N PRO A 173 -15.51 0.98 -11.03
CA PRO A 173 -15.53 2.24 -10.28
C PRO A 173 -16.96 2.75 -9.90
N SER A 174 -17.96 2.53 -10.77
CA SER A 174 -19.39 2.85 -10.54
C SER A 174 -20.08 2.03 -9.43
N GLN A 175 -19.48 0.90 -9.00
CA GLN A 175 -19.97 0.01 -7.97
C GLN A 175 -19.29 0.24 -6.61
N SER A 176 -18.38 1.22 -6.51
CA SER A 176 -17.79 1.60 -5.22
C SER A 176 -18.85 2.22 -4.30
N LYS A 177 -18.93 1.75 -3.04
CA LYS A 177 -19.82 2.33 -2.03
C LYS A 177 -19.38 3.78 -1.75
N PRO A 178 -20.31 4.73 -1.52
CA PRO A 178 -19.95 6.10 -1.18
C PRO A 178 -19.09 6.16 0.09
N MET A 179 -18.16 7.11 0.15
CA MET A 179 -17.27 7.31 1.29
C MET A 179 -18.08 7.59 2.57
N ASP A 180 -17.79 6.83 3.64
CA ASP A 180 -18.12 7.28 4.99
C ASP A 180 -17.10 8.40 5.33
N HIS A 181 -17.59 9.65 5.34
CA HIS A 181 -16.83 10.87 5.62
C HIS A 181 -16.36 10.95 7.08
#